data_AF-A0A966N8F2-F1
#
_entry.id   AF-A0A966N8F2-F1
#
_cell.length_a   1.000
_cell.length_b   1.000
_cell.length_c   1.000
_cell.angle_alpha   90.00
_cell.angle_beta   90.00
_cell.angle_gamma   90.00
#
_symmetry.space_group_name_H-M   'P 1'
#
loop_
_entity.id
_entity.type
_entity.pdbx_description
1 polymer ?
#
loop_
_entity_poly.entity_id
_entity_poly.type
_entity_poly.pdbx_seq_one_letter_code
_entity_poly.pdbx_strand_id
1 'polypeptide(L)'
;TKANGAVAACGLAQGMDFPATVAPFILRGITLYGINSVTQPKQQRIEAWDQLASLCKPDQLMTIAKEISLGESIQCAENLIEGKVRGRVIVDVNR
;
A
#
# COMPACT_ATOMS: atom_id res chain seq x y z
N THR A 1 7.05 -12.98 12.33
CA THR A 1 6.54 -13.87 11.27
C THR A 1 6.50 -15.29 11.77
N LYS A 2 5.55 -16.11 11.31
CA LYS A 2 5.57 -17.56 11.54
C LYS A 2 6.68 -18.21 10.70
N ALA A 3 7.12 -19.41 11.05
CA ALA A 3 8.08 -20.16 10.23
C ALA A 3 7.58 -20.27 8.78
N ASN A 4 8.51 -20.16 7.83
CA ASN A 4 8.26 -20.14 6.38
C ASN A 4 7.31 -19.03 5.90
N GLY A 5 7.25 -17.91 6.64
CA GLY A 5 6.41 -16.77 6.31
C GLY A 5 6.99 -15.84 5.24
N ALA A 6 6.11 -15.06 4.61
CA ALA A 6 6.44 -14.03 3.63
C ALA A 6 6.21 -12.62 4.18
N VAL A 7 7.07 -11.68 3.78
CA VAL A 7 6.91 -10.23 4.00
C VAL A 7 6.98 -9.53 2.66
N ALA A 8 6.01 -8.67 2.36
CA ALA A 8 6.01 -7.83 1.17
C ALA A 8 6.37 -6.39 1.57
N ALA A 9 7.54 -5.91 1.16
CA ALA A 9 8.00 -4.55 1.39
C ALA A 9 7.54 -3.63 0.24
N CYS A 10 6.69 -2.66 0.53
CA CYS A 10 6.07 -1.77 -0.46
C CYS A 10 6.11 -0.28 -0.09
N GLY A 11 6.79 0.12 0.99
CA GLY A 11 6.83 1.51 1.43
C GLY A 11 7.99 1.80 2.37
N LEU A 12 8.27 3.10 2.55
CA LEU A 12 9.40 3.64 3.30
C LEU A 12 8.99 4.85 4.17
N ALA A 13 7.74 4.90 4.62
CA ALA A 13 7.19 6.07 5.34
C ALA A 13 8.03 6.50 6.56
N GLN A 14 8.73 5.56 7.21
CA GLN A 14 9.60 5.81 8.37
C GLN A 14 11.11 5.90 8.01
N GLY A 15 11.49 5.74 6.74
CA GLY A 15 12.88 5.78 6.27
C GLY A 15 13.27 4.63 5.36
N MET A 16 14.46 4.73 4.75
CA MET A 16 15.03 3.72 3.83
C MET A 16 15.95 2.71 4.52
N ASP A 17 16.33 2.95 5.77
CA ASP A 17 17.22 2.06 6.49
C ASP A 17 16.59 0.69 6.72
N PHE A 18 17.39 -0.36 6.52
CA PHE A 18 16.98 -1.74 6.79
C PHE A 18 17.97 -2.43 7.72
N PRO A 19 17.95 -2.12 9.03
CA PRO A 19 18.83 -2.74 10.03
C PRO A 19 18.34 -4.16 10.35
N ALA A 20 18.77 -5.14 9.55
CA ALA A 20 18.39 -6.55 9.70
C ALA A 20 19.61 -7.49 9.77
N THR A 21 19.36 -8.75 10.12
CA THR A 21 20.37 -9.84 10.09
C THR A 21 19.88 -10.98 9.22
N VAL A 22 20.78 -11.92 8.87
CA VAL A 22 20.44 -13.11 8.08
C VAL A 22 19.63 -14.17 8.87
N ALA A 23 19.59 -14.07 10.20
CA ALA A 23 19.03 -15.11 11.06
C ALA A 23 17.55 -15.46 10.78
N PRO A 24 16.63 -14.49 10.53
CA PRO A 24 15.23 -14.83 10.21
C PRO A 24 15.07 -15.67 8.94
N PHE A 25 15.95 -15.47 7.96
CA PHE A 25 15.88 -16.18 6.68
C PHE A 25 16.35 -17.63 6.83
N ILE A 26 17.51 -17.85 7.46
CA ILE A 26 18.11 -19.19 7.53
C ILE A 26 17.52 -20.07 8.65
N LEU A 27 17.07 -19.48 9.77
CA LEU A 27 16.54 -20.25 10.92
C LEU A 27 15.03 -20.39 10.91
N ARG A 28 14.31 -19.51 10.19
CA ARG A 28 12.84 -19.49 10.15
C ARG A 28 12.28 -19.51 8.74
N GLY A 29 13.11 -19.63 7.71
CA GLY A 29 12.66 -19.75 6.31
C GLY A 29 11.89 -18.53 5.80
N ILE A 30 12.13 -17.34 6.35
CA ILE A 30 11.38 -16.14 5.95
C ILE A 30 11.81 -15.69 4.55
N THR A 31 10.86 -15.23 3.74
CA THR A 31 11.12 -14.55 2.46
C THR A 31 10.69 -13.08 2.53
N LEU A 32 11.55 -12.18 2.04
CA LEU A 32 11.26 -10.76 1.89
C LEU A 32 11.11 -10.42 0.40
N TYR A 33 9.91 -10.03 -0.01
CA TYR A 33 9.59 -9.61 -1.38
C TYR A 33 9.66 -8.09 -1.48
N GLY A 34 10.47 -7.59 -2.42
CA GLY A 34 10.42 -6.18 -2.83
C GLY A 34 9.27 -5.98 -3.82
N ILE A 35 8.30 -5.12 -3.48
CA ILE A 35 7.15 -4.83 -4.33
C ILE A 35 7.35 -3.51 -5.06
N ASN A 36 7.33 -3.57 -6.39
CA ASN A 36 7.39 -2.41 -7.25
C ASN A 36 6.10 -2.33 -8.08
N SER A 37 5.34 -1.25 -7.98
CA SER A 37 4.12 -1.02 -8.77
C SER A 37 4.35 -0.13 -10.00
N VAL A 38 5.51 0.54 -10.09
CA VAL A 38 5.75 1.62 -11.04
C VAL A 38 6.00 1.10 -12.45
N THR A 39 6.86 0.09 -12.62
CA THR A 39 7.33 -0.37 -13.94
C THR A 39 6.77 -1.74 -14.35
N GLN A 40 5.67 -2.17 -13.74
CA GLN A 40 5.07 -3.48 -14.05
C GLN A 40 4.49 -3.55 -15.48
N PRO A 41 4.63 -4.69 -16.19
CA PRO A 41 4.02 -4.91 -17.49
C PRO A 41 2.49 -4.80 -17.45
N LYS A 42 1.89 -4.36 -18.56
CA LYS A 42 0.43 -4.18 -18.69
C LYS A 42 -0.35 -5.45 -18.32
N GLN A 43 0.10 -6.62 -18.80
CA GLN A 43 -0.58 -7.88 -18.54
C GLN A 43 -0.71 -8.17 -17.04
N GLN A 44 0.39 -8.04 -16.29
CA GLN A 44 0.37 -8.26 -14.85
C GLN A 44 -0.50 -7.24 -14.11
N ARG A 45 -0.59 -6.00 -14.61
CA ARG A 45 -1.50 -5.01 -14.03
C ARG A 45 -2.97 -5.41 -14.20
N ILE A 46 -3.35 -5.90 -15.38
CA ILE A 46 -4.73 -6.37 -15.64
C ILE A 46 -5.06 -7.51 -14.67
N GLU A 47 -4.19 -8.52 -14.60
CA GLU A 47 -4.38 -9.66 -13.69
C GLU A 47 -4.51 -9.21 -12.22
N ALA A 48 -3.69 -8.25 -11.78
CA ALA A 48 -3.77 -7.70 -10.42
C ALA A 48 -5.06 -6.92 -10.17
N TRP A 49 -5.56 -6.16 -11.15
CA TRP A 49 -6.82 -5.43 -11.04
C TRP A 49 -8.03 -6.36 -11.03
N ASP A 50 -8.02 -7.41 -11.84
CA ASP A 50 -9.07 -8.44 -11.85
C ASP A 50 -9.13 -9.16 -10.49
N GLN A 51 -7.96 -9.52 -9.94
CA GLN A 51 -7.87 -10.08 -8.59
C GLN A 51 -8.39 -9.10 -7.53
N LEU A 52 -7.99 -7.82 -7.60
CA LEU A 52 -8.45 -6.81 -6.65
C LEU A 52 -9.98 -6.66 -6.68
N ALA A 53 -10.58 -6.64 -7.87
CA ALA A 53 -12.04 -6.56 -8.03
C ALA A 53 -12.75 -7.80 -7.45
N SER A 54 -12.12 -8.98 -7.54
CA SER A 54 -12.68 -10.21 -6.94
C SER A 54 -12.55 -10.25 -5.40
N LEU A 55 -11.48 -9.67 -4.85
CA LEU A 55 -11.15 -9.74 -3.43
C LEU A 55 -11.78 -8.61 -2.61
N CYS A 56 -11.94 -7.42 -3.20
CA CYS A 56 -12.41 -6.23 -2.50
C CYS A 56 -13.86 -5.91 -2.85
N LYS A 57 -14.73 -5.90 -1.84
CA LYS A 57 -16.13 -5.47 -2.01
C LYS A 57 -16.20 -3.93 -1.95
N PRO A 58 -16.93 -3.27 -2.88
CA PRO A 58 -17.04 -1.80 -2.89
C PRO A 58 -17.46 -1.21 -1.54
N ASP A 59 -18.45 -1.80 -0.87
CA ASP A 59 -18.93 -1.32 0.43
C ASP A 59 -17.84 -1.32 1.52
N GLN A 60 -16.93 -2.30 1.48
CA GLN A 60 -15.80 -2.38 2.41
C GLN A 60 -14.76 -1.30 2.12
N LEU A 61 -14.51 -0.98 0.85
CA LEU A 61 -13.61 0.10 0.47
C LEU A 61 -14.15 1.46 0.93
N MET A 62 -15.47 1.65 0.89
CA MET A 62 -16.10 2.88 1.36
C MET A 62 -15.96 3.08 2.88
N THR A 63 -15.83 2.01 3.67
CA THR A 63 -15.60 2.14 5.13
C THR A 63 -14.27 2.79 5.50
N ILE A 64 -13.30 2.79 4.59
CA ILE A 64 -11.98 3.41 4.80
C ILE A 64 -11.77 4.65 3.93
N ALA A 65 -12.73 4.98 3.07
CA ALA A 65 -12.62 6.09 2.14
C ALA A 65 -13.18 7.38 2.75
N LYS A 66 -12.47 8.49 2.55
CA LYS A 66 -12.95 9.85 2.79
C LYS A 66 -12.89 10.62 1.47
N GLU A 67 -14.01 11.20 1.07
CA GLU A 67 -14.06 12.05 -0.12
C GLU A 67 -13.72 13.51 0.24
N ILE A 68 -12.96 14.18 -0.64
CA ILE A 68 -12.60 15.60 -0.56
C ILE A 68 -12.76 16.26 -1.93
N SER A 69 -12.91 17.58 -1.95
CA SER A 69 -12.84 18.37 -3.19
C SER A 69 -11.41 18.50 -3.70
N LEU A 70 -11.25 18.89 -4.97
CA LEU A 70 -9.93 19.18 -5.52
C LEU A 70 -9.21 20.28 -4.71
N GLY A 71 -9.94 21.31 -4.26
CA GLY A 71 -9.40 22.43 -3.47
C GLY A 71 -8.82 22.01 -2.10
N GLU A 72 -9.30 20.90 -1.52
CA GLU A 72 -8.82 20.38 -0.24
C GLU A 72 -7.54 19.52 -0.37
N SER A 73 -7.11 19.20 -1.60
CA SER A 73 -6.05 18.23 -1.86
C SER A 73 -4.69 18.61 -1.25
N ILE A 74 -4.32 19.90 -1.31
CA ILE A 74 -3.04 20.38 -0.79
C ILE A 74 -2.97 20.20 0.73
N GLN A 75 -3.99 20.69 1.44
CA GLN A 75 -4.07 20.54 2.89
C GLN A 75 -4.14 19.07 3.31
N CYS A 76 -4.81 18.23 2.52
CA CYS A 76 -4.86 16.80 2.76
C CYS A 76 -3.48 16.12 2.57
N ALA A 77 -2.69 16.55 1.58
CA ALA A 77 -1.36 16.02 1.35
C ALA A 77 -0.39 16.36 2.50
N GLU A 78 -0.45 17.58 3.04
CA GLU A 78 0.32 17.96 4.24
C GLU A 78 -0.03 17.05 5.42
N ASN A 79 -1.32 16.89 5.71
CA ASN A 79 -1.81 15.99 6.75
C ASN A 79 -1.37 14.53 6.52
N LEU A 80 -1.30 14.08 5.26
CA LEU A 80 -0.86 12.73 4.92
C LEU A 80 0.61 12.51 5.26
N ILE A 81 1.47 13.47 4.91
CA ILE A 81 2.91 13.42 5.21
C ILE A 81 3.16 13.47 6.72
N GLU A 82 2.36 14.25 7.45
CA GLU A 82 2.39 14.32 8.92
C GLU A 82 1.78 13.08 9.61
N GLY A 83 1.29 12.08 8.85
CA GLY A 83 0.71 10.85 9.40
C GLY A 83 -0.66 11.03 10.05
N LYS A 84 -1.36 12.14 9.77
CA LYS A 84 -2.69 12.47 10.32
C LYS A 84 -3.84 11.88 9.51
N VAL A 85 -3.57 11.30 8.35
CA VAL A 85 -4.58 10.68 7.48
C VAL A 85 -4.69 9.18 7.77
N ARG A 86 -5.92 8.72 8.04
CA ARG A 86 -6.25 7.30 8.16
C ARG A 86 -7.11 6.86 6.97
N GLY A 87 -6.82 5.68 6.42
CA GLY A 87 -7.61 5.08 5.35
C GLY A 87 -7.16 5.53 3.95
N ARG A 88 -8.13 5.83 3.09
CA ARG A 88 -7.94 6.25 1.70
C ARG A 88 -8.70 7.55 1.46
N VAL A 89 -8.13 8.42 0.63
CA VAL A 89 -8.76 9.67 0.23
C VAL A 89 -9.15 9.57 -1.24
N ILE A 90 -10.40 9.93 -1.54
CA ILE A 90 -10.93 10.06 -2.89
C ILE A 90 -11.05 11.55 -3.17
N VAL A 91 -10.45 12.03 -4.26
CA VAL A 91 -10.56 13.42 -4.68
C VAL A 91 -11.60 13.49 -5.79
N ASP A 92 -12.73 14.14 -5.53
CA ASP A 92 -13.66 14.50 -6.59
C ASP A 92 -13.13 15.75 -7.31
N VAL A 93 -12.82 15.58 -8.59
CA VAL A 93 -12.25 16.63 -9.44
C VAL A 93 -13.33 17.55 -10.05
N ASN A 94 -14.61 17.24 -9.86
CA ASN A 94 -15.74 17.99 -10.40
C ASN A 94 -16.48 18.82 -9.35
N ARG A 95 -16.10 18.69 -8.08
CA ARG A 95 -16.62 19.46 -6.94
C ARG A 95 -15.63 20.55 -6.55
#